data_AF-A0A1L7GNA4-F1
#
_entry.id   AF-A0A1L7GNA4-F1
#
_cell.length_a   1.000
_cell.length_b   1.000
_cell.length_c   1.000
_cell.angle_alpha   90.00
_cell.angle_beta   90.00
_cell.angle_gamma   90.00
#
_symmetry.space_group_name_H-M   'P 1'
#
loop_
_entity.id
_entity.type
_entity.pdbx_description
1 polymer ?
#
loop_
_entity_poly.entity_id
_entity_poly.type
_entity_poly.pdbx_seq_one_letter_code
_entity_poly.pdbx_strand_id
1 'polypeptide(L)'
;MSSPITYPVFRTPDSALALSVARRLVAIGDRQHAEVSVDVELRTVPEVLRIREALPDAWFRKEDADDWVRDPSDPTGLHGGVHAPDLPSDPEFLSPQLPLWASMEYRPVGSIEDGFAALVGSNIGEIWWSGLIWPDVPELDLHGEPNNARVFLLFNSRHIGVG
;
A
#
# COMPACT_ATOMS: atom_id res chain seq x y z
N MET A 1 -16.66 -19.94 12.15
CA MET A 1 -17.15 -19.80 10.76
C MET A 1 -16.83 -18.38 10.34
N SER A 2 -16.00 -18.18 9.31
CA SER A 2 -15.74 -16.84 8.77
C SER A 2 -16.93 -16.46 7.90
N SER A 3 -17.68 -15.42 8.29
CA SER A 3 -18.72 -14.88 7.42
C SER A 3 -18.04 -14.23 6.20
N PRO A 4 -18.51 -14.48 4.98
CA PRO A 4 -17.97 -13.80 3.80
C PRO A 4 -18.21 -12.30 3.93
N ILE A 5 -17.13 -11.53 4.08
CA ILE A 5 -17.19 -10.07 4.10
C ILE A 5 -17.22 -9.61 2.64
N THR A 6 -18.30 -8.93 2.25
CA THR A 6 -18.39 -8.29 0.93
C THR A 6 -18.00 -6.83 1.09
N TYR A 7 -16.93 -6.41 0.45
CA TYR A 7 -16.49 -5.01 0.45
C TYR A 7 -17.15 -4.25 -0.70
N PRO A 8 -17.70 -3.04 -0.46
CA PRO A 8 -18.15 -2.18 -1.55
C PRO A 8 -16.94 -1.75 -2.39
N VAL A 9 -17.05 -1.88 -3.72
CA VAL A 9 -15.96 -1.53 -4.65
C VAL A 9 -16.41 -0.39 -5.56
N PHE A 10 -15.66 0.71 -5.53
CA PHE A 10 -15.78 1.81 -6.49
C PHE A 10 -14.65 1.72 -7.52
N ARG A 11 -14.98 1.83 -8.82
CA ARG A 11 -14.00 1.73 -9.91
C ARG A 11 -14.06 2.96 -10.79
N THR A 12 -12.89 3.47 -11.15
CA THR A 12 -12.75 4.62 -12.05
C THR A 12 -11.37 4.59 -12.71
N PRO A 13 -11.22 5.05 -13.97
CA PRO A 13 -9.91 5.29 -14.57
C PRO A 13 -9.25 6.58 -14.07
N ASP A 14 -10.01 7.44 -13.38
CA ASP A 14 -9.51 8.70 -12.80
C ASP A 14 -8.95 8.45 -11.39
N SER A 15 -7.62 8.43 -11.28
CA SER A 15 -6.89 8.24 -10.02
C SER A 15 -7.16 9.33 -8.99
N ALA A 16 -7.35 10.58 -9.42
CA ALA A 16 -7.65 11.69 -8.53
C ALA A 16 -9.07 11.55 -7.94
N LEU A 17 -10.03 11.13 -8.75
CA LEU A 17 -11.38 10.79 -8.27
C LEU A 17 -11.33 9.61 -7.30
N ALA A 18 -10.57 8.56 -7.61
CA ALA A 18 -10.43 7.40 -6.74
C ALA A 18 -9.88 7.79 -5.35
N LEU A 19 -8.80 8.60 -5.32
CA LEU A 19 -8.22 9.12 -4.09
C LEU A 19 -9.18 10.04 -3.34
N SER A 20 -9.91 10.90 -4.04
CA SER A 20 -10.92 11.77 -3.41
C SER A 20 -12.03 10.96 -2.73
N VAL A 21 -12.52 9.90 -3.37
CA VAL A 21 -13.54 9.00 -2.80
C VAL A 21 -12.99 8.25 -1.59
N ALA A 22 -11.78 7.69 -1.68
CA ALA A 22 -11.13 7.02 -0.55
C ALA A 22 -10.98 7.96 0.65
N ARG A 23 -10.55 9.21 0.43
CA ARG A 23 -10.45 10.24 1.48
C ARG A 23 -11.78 10.58 2.14
N ARG A 24 -12.86 10.61 1.36
CA ARG A 24 -14.21 10.82 1.93
C ARG A 24 -14.62 9.66 2.82
N LEU A 25 -14.30 8.41 2.44
CA LEU A 25 -14.55 7.25 3.29
C LEU A 25 -13.73 7.30 4.57
N VAL A 26 -12.43 7.61 4.47
CA VAL A 26 -11.54 7.79 5.64
C VAL A 26 -12.06 8.88 6.58
N ALA A 27 -12.63 9.97 6.05
CA ALA A 27 -13.18 11.06 6.85
C ALA A 27 -14.50 10.72 7.59
N ILE A 28 -15.19 9.64 7.20
CA ILE A 28 -16.39 9.14 7.90
C ILE A 28 -15.99 8.40 9.18
N GLY A 29 -14.87 7.68 9.16
CA GLY A 29 -14.37 6.96 10.32
C GLY A 29 -13.73 7.88 11.36
N ASP A 30 -13.70 7.42 12.62
CA ASP A 30 -12.80 7.99 13.61
C ASP A 30 -11.34 7.72 13.18
N ARG A 31 -10.51 8.75 13.29
CA ARG A 31 -9.12 8.76 12.84
C ARG A 31 -8.12 8.88 13.98
N GLN A 32 -8.54 8.78 15.24
CA GLN A 32 -7.66 8.94 16.41
C GLN A 32 -6.41 8.03 16.33
N HIS A 33 -6.56 6.85 15.76
CA HIS A 33 -5.49 5.87 15.58
C HIS A 33 -5.30 5.48 14.11
N ALA A 34 -5.84 6.29 13.18
CA ALA A 34 -5.76 5.96 11.77
C ALA A 34 -4.35 6.24 11.24
N GLU A 35 -3.89 5.31 10.43
CA GLU A 35 -2.61 5.36 9.75
C GLU A 35 -2.81 5.04 8.27
N VAL A 36 -1.86 5.47 7.46
CA VAL A 36 -1.83 5.19 6.03
C VAL A 36 -0.54 4.48 5.66
N SER A 37 -0.68 3.52 4.76
CA SER A 37 0.42 2.76 4.21
C SER A 37 0.28 2.70 2.70
N VAL A 38 1.41 2.55 2.02
CA VAL A 38 1.47 2.45 0.55
C VAL A 38 2.40 1.34 0.14
N ASP A 39 2.11 0.72 -1.00
CA ASP A 39 2.96 -0.29 -1.62
C ASP A 39 2.89 -0.22 -3.14
N VAL A 40 4.02 -0.43 -3.82
CA VAL A 40 4.10 -0.38 -5.29
C VAL A 40 5.03 -1.45 -5.83
N GLU A 41 4.57 -2.17 -6.85
CA GLU A 41 5.38 -3.14 -7.59
C GLU A 41 6.18 -2.44 -8.69
N LEU A 42 7.48 -2.67 -8.73
CA LEU A 42 8.44 -2.03 -9.63
C LEU A 42 9.10 -3.11 -10.48
N ARG A 43 8.95 -2.99 -11.81
CA ARG A 43 9.32 -4.04 -12.77
C ARG A 43 10.55 -3.70 -13.59
N THR A 44 11.06 -2.48 -13.45
CA THR A 44 12.23 -2.00 -14.16
C THR A 44 13.20 -1.29 -13.22
N VAL A 45 14.49 -1.35 -13.53
CA VAL A 45 15.53 -0.64 -12.76
C VAL A 45 15.24 0.88 -12.69
N PRO A 46 14.84 1.57 -13.78
CA PRO A 46 14.50 2.99 -13.70
C PRO A 46 13.34 3.28 -12.73
N GLU A 47 12.33 2.41 -12.64
CA GLU A 47 11.24 2.56 -11.66
C GLU A 47 11.75 2.43 -10.23
N VAL A 48 12.61 1.45 -9.96
CA VAL A 48 13.25 1.27 -8.63
C VAL A 48 14.02 2.52 -8.22
N LEU A 49 14.90 3.02 -9.10
CA LEU A 49 15.71 4.20 -8.79
C LEU A 49 14.86 5.46 -8.58
N ARG A 50 13.84 5.65 -9.42
CA ARG A 50 12.90 6.78 -9.30
C ARG A 50 12.12 6.75 -7.98
N ILE A 51 11.59 5.59 -7.59
CA ILE A 51 10.84 5.46 -6.33
C ILE A 51 11.77 5.59 -5.13
N ARG A 52 12.97 5.03 -5.19
CA ARG A 52 13.99 5.16 -4.14
C ARG A 52 14.33 6.62 -3.87
N GLU A 53 14.47 7.43 -4.92
CA GLU A 53 14.74 8.87 -4.78
C GLU A 53 13.53 9.63 -4.21
N ALA A 54 12.32 9.29 -4.67
CA ALA A 54 11.11 9.98 -4.27
C ALA A 54 10.59 9.59 -2.86
N LEU A 55 10.90 8.38 -2.41
CA LEU A 55 10.48 7.81 -1.13
C LEU A 55 11.71 7.30 -0.35
N PRO A 56 12.51 8.19 0.25
CA PRO A 56 13.75 7.82 0.93
C PRO A 56 13.54 7.01 2.22
N ASP A 57 12.31 6.97 2.73
CA ASP A 57 11.93 6.19 3.91
C ASP A 57 11.32 4.81 3.53
N ALA A 58 11.27 4.48 2.22
CA ALA A 58 10.65 3.24 1.75
C ALA A 58 11.54 2.01 2.01
N TRP A 59 10.88 0.87 2.18
CA TRP A 59 11.52 -0.44 2.26
C TRP A 59 11.26 -1.22 0.97
N PHE A 60 12.33 -1.77 0.40
CA PHE A 60 12.30 -2.54 -0.84
C PHE A 60 12.42 -4.03 -0.56
N ARG A 61 11.50 -4.85 -1.09
CA ARG A 61 11.48 -6.30 -0.87
C ARG A 61 11.01 -7.10 -2.09
N LYS A 62 11.14 -8.42 -2.04
CA LYS A 62 10.42 -9.35 -2.92
C LYS A 62 9.03 -9.68 -2.36
N GLU A 63 8.11 -10.13 -3.21
CA GLU A 63 6.68 -10.40 -2.90
C GLU A 63 6.48 -11.41 -1.76
N ASP A 64 7.38 -12.40 -1.64
CA ASP A 64 7.22 -13.57 -0.74
C ASP A 64 8.08 -13.50 0.54
N ALA A 65 7.84 -12.52 1.39
CA ALA A 65 8.36 -12.59 2.76
C ALA A 65 7.29 -12.16 3.75
N ASP A 66 6.45 -13.13 4.13
CA ASP A 66 5.61 -13.05 5.34
C ASP A 66 6.47 -12.78 6.60
N ASP A 67 7.78 -13.00 6.50
CA ASP A 67 8.78 -12.67 7.51
C ASP A 67 9.62 -11.46 7.07
N TRP A 68 9.38 -10.30 7.68
CA TRP A 68 10.35 -9.19 7.76
C TRP A 68 11.65 -9.57 8.52
N VAL A 69 11.82 -10.85 8.84
CA VAL A 69 13.02 -11.39 9.46
C VAL A 69 14.09 -11.50 8.37
N ARG A 70 15.20 -10.80 8.59
CA ARG A 70 16.37 -10.90 7.72
C ARG A 70 16.87 -12.34 7.70
N ASP A 71 16.65 -13.02 6.57
CA ASP A 71 17.24 -14.32 6.28
C ASP A 71 18.76 -14.15 6.15
N PRO A 72 19.59 -14.69 7.07
CA PRO A 72 21.04 -14.57 6.99
C PRO A 72 21.64 -15.25 5.76
N SER A 73 20.87 -16.12 5.09
CA SER A 73 21.25 -16.80 3.87
C SER A 73 20.88 -16.04 2.59
N ASP A 74 20.12 -14.94 2.69
CA ASP A 74 19.86 -14.02 1.59
C ASP A 74 20.94 -12.91 1.54
N PRO A 75 21.92 -13.01 0.63
CA PRO A 75 23.00 -12.02 0.52
C PRO A 75 22.48 -10.65 0.05
N THR A 76 21.26 -10.57 -0.49
CA THR A 76 20.66 -9.32 -0.96
C THR A 76 19.88 -8.59 0.15
N GLY A 77 19.41 -9.32 1.15
CA GLY A 77 18.53 -8.81 2.21
C GLY A 77 17.11 -8.45 1.73
N LEU A 78 16.77 -8.68 0.46
CA LEU A 78 15.49 -8.29 -0.14
C LEU A 78 14.34 -9.20 0.27
N HIS A 79 14.60 -10.35 0.89
CA HIS A 79 13.55 -11.11 1.57
C HIS A 79 13.05 -10.34 2.80
N GLY A 80 13.93 -9.93 3.71
CA GLY A 80 13.53 -9.17 4.91
C GLY A 80 13.27 -7.67 4.69
N GLY A 81 13.57 -7.16 3.50
CA GLY A 81 13.43 -5.75 3.14
C GLY A 81 14.72 -4.95 3.33
N VAL A 82 14.99 -4.04 2.39
CA VAL A 82 16.14 -3.12 2.41
C VAL A 82 15.63 -1.69 2.37
N HIS A 83 16.06 -0.87 3.34
CA HIS A 83 15.70 0.55 3.40
C HIS A 83 16.30 1.31 2.21
N ALA A 84 15.58 2.29 1.66
CA ALA A 84 15.93 2.97 0.41
C ALA A 84 17.39 3.48 0.34
N PRO A 85 17.97 4.13 1.38
CA PRO A 85 19.36 4.58 1.36
C PRO A 85 20.37 3.44 1.23
N ASP A 86 20.04 2.26 1.76
CA ASP A 86 20.92 1.08 1.80
C ASP A 86 20.77 0.19 0.55
N LEU A 87 19.74 0.42 -0.27
CA LEU A 87 19.54 -0.32 -1.52
C LEU A 87 20.62 0.07 -2.56
N PRO A 88 21.37 -0.89 -3.13
CA PRO A 88 22.33 -0.60 -4.19
C PRO A 88 21.66 0.03 -5.42
N SER A 89 22.32 1.03 -6.03
CA SER A 89 21.85 1.67 -7.27
C SER A 89 22.38 1.03 -8.55
N ASP A 90 23.18 -0.03 -8.43
CA ASP A 90 23.79 -0.71 -9.57
C ASP A 90 22.74 -1.48 -10.39
N PRO A 91 22.57 -1.17 -11.70
CA PRO A 91 21.65 -1.90 -12.56
C PRO A 91 21.95 -3.40 -12.68
N GLU A 92 23.22 -3.82 -12.61
CA GLU A 92 23.60 -5.24 -12.66
C GLU A 92 23.16 -5.99 -11.39
N PHE A 93 23.19 -5.32 -10.24
CA PHE A 93 22.60 -5.83 -9.01
C PHE A 93 21.07 -5.86 -9.07
N LEU A 94 20.43 -4.78 -9.52
CA LEU A 94 18.97 -4.61 -9.43
C LEU A 94 18.19 -5.44 -10.46
N SER A 95 18.68 -5.54 -11.70
CA SER A 95 17.98 -6.23 -12.80
C SER A 95 17.55 -7.67 -12.46
N PRO A 96 18.40 -8.53 -11.87
CA PRO A 96 18.01 -9.89 -11.49
C PRO A 96 17.08 -9.96 -10.27
N GLN A 97 16.83 -8.86 -9.56
CA GLN A 97 15.98 -8.85 -8.37
C GLN A 97 14.52 -8.48 -8.66
N LEU A 98 14.24 -7.96 -9.85
CA LEU A 98 12.91 -7.50 -10.22
C LEU A 98 11.92 -8.68 -10.37
N PRO A 99 10.62 -8.50 -10.07
CA PRO A 99 10.02 -7.27 -9.54
C PRO A 99 10.36 -7.04 -8.06
N LEU A 100 10.40 -5.76 -7.66
CA LEU A 100 10.54 -5.35 -6.26
C LEU A 100 9.28 -4.60 -5.81
N TRP A 101 8.87 -4.81 -4.57
CA TRP A 101 7.87 -4.01 -3.89
C TRP A 101 8.56 -2.92 -3.08
N ALA A 102 8.02 -1.71 -3.11
CA ALA A 102 8.49 -0.59 -2.30
C ALA A 102 7.36 -0.06 -1.43
N SER A 103 7.55 -0.09 -0.11
CA SER A 103 6.48 0.23 0.84
C SER A 103 6.89 1.24 1.87
N MET A 104 5.91 2.02 2.31
CA MET A 104 6.00 2.85 3.51
C MET A 104 4.74 2.58 4.32
N GLU A 105 4.91 2.04 5.52
CA GLU A 105 3.80 1.64 6.38
C GLU A 105 3.65 2.57 7.59
N TYR A 106 2.44 2.56 8.16
CA TYR A 106 2.10 3.19 9.45
C TYR A 106 2.44 4.69 9.50
N ARG A 107 2.14 5.41 8.42
CA ARG A 107 2.39 6.85 8.31
C ARG A 107 1.16 7.64 8.78
N PRO A 108 1.35 8.90 9.22
CA PRO A 108 0.21 9.77 9.52
C PRO A 108 -0.69 9.96 8.29
N VAL A 109 -2.00 9.88 8.47
CA VAL A 109 -2.97 10.15 7.39
C VAL A 109 -2.76 11.55 6.82
N GLY A 110 -2.70 11.67 5.49
CA GLY A 110 -2.44 12.90 4.75
C GLY A 110 -0.96 13.20 4.49
N SER A 111 -0.03 12.35 4.94
CA SER A 111 1.41 12.61 4.80
C SER A 111 2.03 12.15 3.48
N ILE A 112 1.51 11.08 2.86
CA ILE A 112 2.18 10.42 1.72
C ILE A 112 1.28 10.17 0.51
N GLU A 113 -0.04 10.28 0.66
CA GLU A 113 -1.00 9.80 -0.32
C GLU A 113 -0.96 10.55 -1.65
N ASP A 114 -0.88 11.88 -1.62
CA ASP A 114 -0.81 12.67 -2.87
C ASP A 114 0.51 12.44 -3.61
N GLY A 115 1.62 12.39 -2.86
CA GLY A 115 2.94 12.11 -3.43
C GLY A 115 2.98 10.72 -4.07
N PHE A 116 2.51 9.72 -3.33
CA PHE A 116 2.45 8.34 -3.84
C PHE A 116 1.53 8.20 -5.06
N ALA A 117 0.32 8.77 -5.02
CA ALA A 117 -0.62 8.71 -6.14
C ALA A 117 -0.07 9.39 -7.42
N ALA A 118 0.75 10.43 -7.28
CA ALA A 118 1.47 11.03 -8.41
C ALA A 118 2.64 10.16 -8.92
N LEU A 119 3.26 9.36 -8.04
CA LEU A 119 4.43 8.54 -8.34
C LEU A 119 4.09 7.15 -8.90
N VAL A 120 2.91 6.60 -8.62
CA VAL A 120 2.56 5.22 -8.98
C VAL A 120 2.57 4.99 -10.50
N GLY A 121 2.19 5.99 -11.29
CA GLY A 121 2.21 5.89 -12.76
C GLY A 121 1.40 4.69 -13.29
N SER A 122 2.03 3.85 -14.13
CA SER A 122 1.45 2.61 -14.66
C SER A 122 1.69 1.37 -13.80
N ASN A 123 2.35 1.51 -12.65
CA ASN A 123 2.68 0.39 -11.78
C ASN A 123 1.45 -0.09 -11.02
N ILE A 124 1.44 -1.37 -10.65
CA ILE A 124 0.49 -1.85 -9.65
C ILE A 124 0.89 -1.21 -8.32
N GLY A 125 -0.06 -0.59 -7.64
CA GLY A 125 0.20 -0.01 -6.34
C GLY A 125 -1.06 0.12 -5.53
N GLU A 126 -0.88 0.37 -4.25
CA GLU A 126 -1.95 0.48 -3.29
C GLU A 126 -1.68 1.56 -2.24
N ILE A 127 -2.77 2.16 -1.78
CA ILE A 127 -2.83 2.94 -0.55
C ILE A 127 -3.89 2.27 0.31
N TRP A 128 -3.56 1.99 1.57
CA TRP A 128 -4.56 1.53 2.52
C TRP A 128 -4.50 2.31 3.81
N TRP A 129 -5.69 2.50 4.39
CA TRP A 129 -5.87 3.13 5.69
C TRP A 129 -6.36 2.07 6.67
N SER A 130 -5.69 2.00 7.82
CA SER A 130 -6.02 1.10 8.93
C SER A 130 -6.16 1.88 10.23
N GLY A 131 -6.65 1.21 11.28
CA GLY A 131 -6.86 1.86 12.59
C GLY A 131 -8.06 2.83 12.62
N LEU A 132 -8.91 2.79 11.59
CA LEU A 132 -10.18 3.51 11.58
C LEU A 132 -11.17 2.83 12.54
N ILE A 133 -12.19 3.58 12.94
CA ILE A 133 -13.39 3.03 13.58
C ILE A 133 -14.58 3.57 12.81
N TRP A 134 -15.43 2.68 12.26
CA TRP A 134 -16.66 3.14 11.63
C TRP A 134 -17.60 3.75 12.68
N PRO A 135 -18.33 4.84 12.36
CA PRO A 135 -19.25 5.44 13.30
C PRO A 135 -20.45 4.53 13.58
N ASP A 136 -21.12 4.76 14.70
CA ASP A 136 -22.42 4.17 14.97
C ASP A 136 -23.43 4.58 13.87
N VAL A 137 -24.33 3.67 13.53
CA VAL A 137 -25.52 3.95 12.71
C VAL A 137 -26.75 3.51 13.51
N PRO A 138 -27.21 4.34 14.47
CA PRO A 138 -28.28 3.97 15.40
C PRO A 138 -29.60 3.61 14.71
N GLU A 139 -29.89 4.19 13.55
CA GLU A 139 -31.10 3.90 12.78
C GLU A 139 -31.16 2.45 12.28
N LEU A 140 -30.00 1.79 12.22
CA LEU A 140 -29.83 0.40 11.78
C LEU A 140 -29.38 -0.53 12.93
N ASP A 141 -29.32 -0.04 14.17
CA ASP A 141 -28.78 -0.76 15.33
C ASP A 141 -27.35 -1.29 15.09
N LEU A 142 -26.53 -0.48 14.40
CA LEU A 142 -25.13 -0.79 14.14
C LEU A 142 -24.22 0.03 15.05
N HIS A 143 -23.39 -0.66 15.81
CA HIS A 143 -22.36 -0.05 16.63
C HIS A 143 -21.08 0.18 15.83
N GLY A 144 -20.24 1.09 16.31
CA GLY A 144 -18.94 1.34 15.73
C GLY A 144 -18.11 0.07 15.65
N GLU A 145 -17.58 -0.20 14.46
CA GLU A 145 -16.87 -1.44 14.15
C GLU A 145 -15.39 -1.13 13.88
N PRO A 146 -14.46 -1.55 14.76
CA PRO A 146 -13.04 -1.29 14.59
C PRO A 146 -12.30 -2.38 13.77
N ASN A 147 -12.79 -3.63 13.73
CA ASN A 147 -12.01 -4.75 13.20
C ASN A 147 -11.96 -4.77 11.67
N ASN A 148 -13.01 -4.28 11.02
CA ASN A 148 -13.14 -4.24 9.57
C ASN A 148 -13.16 -2.80 9.01
N ALA A 149 -12.69 -1.84 9.82
CA ALA A 149 -12.59 -0.44 9.42
C ALA A 149 -11.27 -0.19 8.68
N ARG A 150 -11.30 -0.51 7.38
CA ARG A 150 -10.20 -0.28 6.45
C ARG A 150 -10.73 0.31 5.14
N VAL A 151 -9.90 1.12 4.51
CA VAL A 151 -10.13 1.63 3.15
C VAL A 151 -8.94 1.23 2.31
N PHE A 152 -9.19 0.71 1.11
CA PHE A 152 -8.15 0.37 0.13
C PHE A 152 -8.38 1.18 -1.15
N LEU A 153 -7.30 1.68 -1.71
CA LEU A 153 -7.25 2.26 -3.05
C LEU A 153 -6.18 1.50 -3.83
N LEU A 154 -6.60 0.83 -4.91
CA LEU A 154 -5.72 0.05 -5.77
C LEU A 154 -5.56 0.75 -7.11
N PHE A 155 -4.31 0.89 -7.57
CA PHE A 155 -3.92 1.43 -8.86
C PHE A 155 -3.54 0.30 -9.81
N ASN A 156 -3.97 0.41 -11.07
CA ASN A 156 -3.60 -0.50 -12.16
C ASN A 156 -3.80 -2.01 -11.86
N SER A 157 -4.66 -2.35 -10.90
CA SER A 157 -4.95 -3.73 -10.55
C SER A 157 -5.81 -4.38 -11.63
N ARG A 158 -5.42 -5.60 -12.04
CA ARG A 158 -6.28 -6.42 -12.88
C ARG A 158 -7.39 -7.00 -12.01
N HIS A 159 -8.57 -7.12 -12.59
CA HIS A 159 -9.71 -7.77 -11.96
C HIS A 159 -9.29 -9.17 -11.46
N ILE A 160 -9.26 -9.41 -10.15
CA ILE A 160 -9.42 -10.78 -9.65
C ILE A 160 -10.91 -11.07 -9.84
N GLY A 161 -11.26 -11.56 -11.04
CA GLY A 161 -12.56 -12.17 -11.26
C GLY A 161 -12.63 -13.39 -10.35
N VAL A 162 -13.44 -13.30 -9.30
CA VAL A 162 -13.98 -14.51 -8.68
C VAL A 162 -14.86 -15.13 -9.77
N GLY A 163 -14.33 -16.18 -10.40
CA GLY A 163 -15.10 -17.10 -11.23
C GLY A 163 -15.96 -18.02 -10.38
#